data_AF-A0A7G8PKI3-F1
#
_entry.id   AF-A0A7G8PKI3-F1
#
_cell.length_a   1.000
_cell.length_b   1.000
_cell.length_c   1.000
_cell.angle_alpha   90.00
_cell.angle_beta   90.00
_cell.angle_gamma   90.00
#
_symmetry.space_group_name_H-M   'P 1'
#
loop_
_entity.id
_entity.type
_entity.pdbx_description
1 polymer ?
#
loop_
_entity_poly.entity_id
_entity_poly.type
_entity_poly.pdbx_seq_one_letter_code
_entity_poly.pdbx_strand_id
1 'polypeptide(L)'
;MAVLNIRVDDQVRDELKDMADAEGVTVSEYVRDLLTAALVPGYESKEDHGDLPAPETMRIADRQVLSLLHRILARVLPEDNDDVDGDAGYQLGRARVIEAGYTGEYWREVAGFSPELSKRDCGRVLDILDMFRIITFSIRRLEKDGTTVDEELKYKLEFRGFDGNDGLENHMAHYVEFLMSDGRWAELHEQWSSNDEGNSHSLMLHTYMRMVAEHRRIKASRDRGFHREDYLLSLDELEQIAVARVHPSRRG
;
A
#
# COMPACT_ATOMS: atom_id res chain seq x y z
N MET A 1 -14.51 21.77 -16.65
CA MET A 1 -13.11 21.29 -16.58
C MET A 1 -12.27 22.12 -17.53
N ALA A 2 -11.07 22.53 -17.12
CA ALA A 2 -10.11 23.20 -18.01
C ALA A 2 -9.31 22.14 -18.78
N VAL A 3 -9.02 22.38 -20.06
CA VAL A 3 -8.23 21.47 -20.90
C VAL A 3 -6.78 21.95 -20.90
N LEU A 4 -5.86 21.05 -20.53
CA LEU A 4 -4.42 21.29 -20.60
C LEU A 4 -3.84 20.51 -21.79
N ASN A 5 -3.26 21.22 -22.76
CA ASN A 5 -2.57 20.61 -23.89
C ASN A 5 -1.07 20.63 -23.62
N ILE A 6 -0.48 19.46 -23.42
CA ILE A 6 0.96 19.30 -23.17
C ILE A 6 1.61 18.73 -24.44
N ARG A 7 2.76 19.30 -24.82
CA ARG A 7 3.63 18.70 -25.85
C ARG A 7 4.76 17.98 -25.15
N VAL A 8 4.87 16.69 -25.44
CA VAL A 8 5.99 15.82 -25.04
C VAL A 8 6.60 15.23 -26.31
N ASP A 9 7.84 14.76 -26.23
CA ASP A 9 8.44 14.02 -27.34
C ASP A 9 7.76 12.65 -27.52
N ASP A 10 8.01 12.04 -28.69
CA ASP A 10 7.36 10.79 -29.08
C ASP A 10 7.73 9.62 -28.14
N GLN A 11 8.96 9.61 -27.61
CA GLN A 11 9.40 8.55 -26.70
C GLN A 11 8.62 8.61 -25.39
N VAL A 12 8.52 9.80 -24.78
CA VAL A 12 7.76 9.99 -23.53
C VAL A 12 6.27 9.70 -23.74
N ARG A 13 5.71 10.08 -24.89
CA ARG A 13 4.31 9.73 -25.22
C ARG A 13 4.11 8.22 -25.26
N ASP A 14 5.02 7.50 -25.93
CA ASP A 14 4.88 6.06 -26.13
C ASP A 14 5.07 5.31 -24.79
N GLU A 15 6.02 5.73 -23.95
CA GLU A 15 6.16 5.19 -22.58
C GLU A 15 4.91 5.44 -21.72
N LEU A 16 4.34 6.65 -21.76
CA LEU A 16 3.09 6.96 -21.06
C LEU A 16 1.92 6.11 -21.54
N LYS A 17 1.91 5.77 -22.84
CA LYS A 17 0.89 4.90 -23.42
C LYS A 17 1.04 3.46 -22.94
N ASP A 18 2.25 2.91 -22.98
CA ASP A 18 2.52 1.55 -22.51
C ASP A 18 2.15 1.39 -21.03
N MET A 19 2.42 2.41 -20.21
CA MET A 19 2.04 2.44 -18.80
C MET A 19 0.52 2.53 -18.62
N ALA A 20 -0.17 3.38 -19.38
CA ALA A 20 -1.62 3.49 -19.32
C ALA A 20 -2.32 2.19 -19.76
N ASP A 21 -1.82 1.55 -20.84
CA ASP A 21 -2.34 0.28 -21.36
C ASP A 21 -2.13 -0.86 -20.33
N ALA A 22 -1.02 -0.84 -19.59
CA ALA A 22 -0.75 -1.80 -18.50
C ALA A 22 -1.72 -1.65 -17.31
N GLU A 23 -2.26 -0.45 -17.10
CA GLU A 23 -3.23 -0.14 -16.05
C GLU A 23 -4.69 -0.16 -16.57
N GLY A 24 -4.91 -0.42 -17.86
CA GLY A 24 -6.24 -0.53 -18.47
C GLY A 24 -6.98 0.81 -18.59
N VAL A 25 -6.28 1.93 -18.46
CA VAL A 25 -6.84 3.30 -18.51
C VAL A 25 -6.38 4.05 -19.76
N THR A 26 -7.01 5.19 -20.05
CA THR A 26 -6.57 6.03 -21.18
C THR A 26 -5.30 6.83 -20.82
N VAL A 27 -4.46 7.15 -21.80
CA VAL A 27 -3.25 7.98 -21.58
C VAL A 27 -3.58 9.33 -20.92
N SER A 28 -4.72 9.93 -21.28
CA SER A 28 -5.15 11.19 -20.67
C SER A 28 -5.57 11.06 -19.21
N GLU A 29 -6.12 9.92 -18.83
CA GLU A 29 -6.48 9.58 -17.45
C GLU A 29 -5.22 9.29 -16.64
N TYR A 30 -4.35 8.41 -17.16
CA TYR A 30 -3.06 8.11 -16.57
C TYR A 30 -2.21 9.37 -16.30
N VAL A 31 -2.09 10.26 -17.29
CA VAL A 31 -1.35 11.53 -17.14
C VAL A 31 -2.04 12.49 -16.19
N ARG A 32 -3.38 12.52 -16.18
CA ARG A 32 -4.14 13.33 -15.22
C ARG A 32 -3.83 12.85 -13.80
N ASP A 33 -3.84 11.55 -13.55
CA ASP A 33 -3.61 10.97 -12.22
C ASP A 33 -2.16 11.20 -11.77
N LEU A 34 -1.20 11.07 -12.70
CA LEU A 34 0.19 11.46 -12.45
C LEU A 34 0.34 12.94 -12.10
N LEU A 35 -0.29 13.83 -12.85
CA LEU A 35 -0.25 15.29 -12.59
C LEU A 35 -0.96 15.63 -11.28
N THR A 36 -2.05 14.95 -10.98
CA THR A 36 -2.86 15.15 -9.78
C THR A 36 -2.06 14.72 -8.54
N ALA A 37 -1.44 13.55 -8.60
CA ALA A 37 -0.53 13.05 -7.57
C ALA A 37 0.74 13.93 -7.41
N ALA A 38 1.17 14.62 -8.47
CA ALA A 38 2.34 15.50 -8.43
C ALA A 38 2.01 16.92 -7.89
N LEU A 39 0.82 17.44 -8.21
CA LEU A 39 0.41 18.82 -7.88
C LEU A 39 -0.22 18.94 -6.49
N VAL A 40 -0.78 17.86 -5.96
CA VAL A 40 -1.41 17.84 -4.65
C VAL A 40 -0.79 16.70 -3.86
N PRO A 41 0.13 17.02 -2.92
CA PRO A 41 0.53 16.08 -1.88
C PRO A 41 -0.73 15.67 -1.12
N GLY A 42 -1.17 14.40 -1.25
CA GLY A 42 -2.41 13.90 -0.62
C GLY A 42 -3.70 14.15 -1.41
N TYR A 43 -3.71 14.15 -2.75
CA TYR A 43 -4.99 14.09 -3.48
C TYR A 43 -5.59 12.70 -3.38
N GLU A 44 -6.59 12.58 -2.52
CA GLU A 44 -7.50 11.46 -2.47
C GLU A 44 -8.39 11.48 -3.71
N SER A 45 -8.43 10.36 -4.44
CA SER A 45 -9.68 9.96 -5.06
C SER A 45 -10.75 10.08 -3.96
N LYS A 46 -11.89 10.72 -4.22
CA LYS A 46 -13.02 10.76 -3.27
C LYS A 46 -13.68 9.39 -3.08
N GLU A 47 -12.96 8.31 -3.33
CA GLU A 47 -13.32 6.98 -2.88
C GLU A 47 -12.79 6.89 -1.45
N ASP A 48 -13.67 7.22 -0.51
CA ASP A 48 -13.47 6.94 0.91
C ASP A 48 -13.04 5.47 1.03
N HIS A 49 -11.86 5.22 1.60
CA HIS A 49 -11.31 3.88 1.66
C HIS A 49 -12.13 3.06 2.65
N GLY A 50 -13.02 2.23 2.10
CA GLY A 50 -14.00 1.38 2.79
C GLY A 50 -14.66 0.42 1.79
N ASP A 51 -15.84 -0.11 2.09
CA ASP A 51 -16.56 -1.02 1.19
C ASP A 51 -16.76 -0.38 -0.20
N LEU A 52 -16.38 -1.10 -1.25
CA LEU A 52 -16.62 -0.69 -2.63
C LEU A 52 -18.11 -0.41 -2.84
N PRO A 53 -18.45 0.63 -3.62
CA PRO A 53 -19.85 0.92 -3.93
C PRO A 53 -20.47 -0.28 -4.62
N ALA A 54 -21.71 -0.57 -4.22
CA ALA A 54 -22.48 -1.66 -4.78
C ALA A 54 -22.60 -1.52 -6.31
N PRO A 55 -22.37 -2.59 -7.08
CA PRO A 55 -22.58 -2.53 -8.52
C PRO A 55 -24.08 -2.32 -8.80
N GLU A 56 -24.41 -1.27 -9.56
CA GLU A 56 -25.80 -1.00 -9.97
C GLU A 56 -26.36 -2.10 -10.90
N THR A 57 -25.47 -2.82 -11.59
CA THR A 57 -25.78 -3.88 -12.54
C THR A 57 -24.61 -4.86 -12.62
N MET A 58 -24.90 -6.11 -12.96
CA MET A 58 -23.91 -7.15 -13.25
C MET A 58 -24.21 -7.79 -14.60
N ARG A 59 -23.18 -8.27 -15.29
CA ARG A 59 -23.41 -9.06 -16.52
C ARG A 59 -24.16 -10.34 -16.14
N ILE A 60 -25.03 -10.81 -17.04
CA ILE A 60 -25.78 -12.06 -16.81
C ILE A 60 -24.85 -13.25 -16.54
N ALA A 61 -23.69 -13.29 -17.20
CA ALA A 61 -22.68 -14.32 -16.94
C ALA A 61 -22.13 -14.25 -15.50
N ASP A 62 -21.83 -13.06 -14.98
CA ASP A 62 -21.34 -12.89 -13.60
C ASP A 62 -22.42 -13.29 -12.59
N ARG A 63 -23.68 -12.90 -12.84
CA ARG A 63 -24.83 -13.32 -12.01
C ARG A 63 -24.99 -14.85 -12.00
N GLN A 64 -24.84 -15.49 -13.15
CA GLN A 64 -24.90 -16.94 -13.26
C GLN A 64 -23.77 -17.60 -12.46
N VAL A 65 -22.54 -17.09 -12.58
CA VAL A 65 -21.38 -17.61 -11.84
C VAL A 65 -21.57 -17.44 -10.33
N LEU A 66 -21.94 -16.25 -9.85
CA LEU A 66 -22.17 -15.98 -8.43
C LEU A 66 -23.30 -16.83 -7.85
N SER A 67 -24.43 -16.97 -8.56
CA SER A 67 -25.53 -17.87 -8.17
C SER A 67 -25.04 -19.31 -8.01
N LEU A 68 -24.23 -19.81 -8.95
CA LEU A 68 -23.67 -21.16 -8.87
C LEU A 68 -22.71 -21.31 -7.69
N LEU A 69 -21.85 -20.32 -7.43
CA LEU A 69 -20.93 -20.32 -6.29
C LEU A 69 -21.66 -20.40 -4.95
N HIS A 70 -22.67 -19.55 -4.72
CA HIS A 70 -23.49 -19.60 -3.49
C HIS A 70 -24.23 -20.93 -3.34
N ARG A 71 -24.76 -21.50 -4.44
CA ARG A 71 -25.40 -22.81 -4.40
C ARG A 71 -24.41 -23.94 -4.09
N ILE A 72 -23.17 -23.84 -4.53
CA ILE A 72 -22.12 -24.80 -4.20
C ILE A 72 -21.76 -24.65 -2.72
N LEU A 73 -21.49 -23.43 -2.24
CA LEU A 73 -21.22 -23.15 -0.82
C LEU A 73 -22.30 -23.74 0.08
N ALA A 74 -23.58 -23.50 -0.23
CA ALA A 74 -24.70 -24.07 0.52
C ALA A 74 -24.73 -25.62 0.61
N ARG A 75 -23.96 -26.32 -0.22
CA ARG A 75 -23.86 -27.80 -0.23
C ARG A 75 -22.58 -28.33 0.39
N VAL A 76 -21.53 -27.50 0.47
CA VAL A 76 -20.21 -27.92 0.97
C VAL A 76 -19.88 -27.35 2.34
N LEU A 77 -20.61 -26.33 2.79
CA LEU A 77 -20.46 -25.78 4.13
C LEU A 77 -20.89 -26.82 5.19
N PRO A 78 -20.15 -26.91 6.31
CA PRO A 78 -20.57 -27.69 7.48
C PRO A 78 -21.94 -27.26 7.99
N GLU A 79 -22.73 -28.19 8.55
CA GLU A 79 -24.07 -27.90 9.08
C GLU A 79 -24.05 -26.88 10.23
N ASP A 80 -22.97 -26.86 11.01
CA ASP A 80 -22.77 -25.96 12.16
C ASP A 80 -21.78 -24.81 11.84
N ASN A 81 -21.74 -24.33 10.59
CA ASN A 81 -20.84 -23.24 10.21
C ASN A 81 -21.33 -21.87 10.72
N ASP A 82 -20.59 -21.29 11.67
CA ASP A 82 -20.83 -19.95 12.22
C ASP A 82 -19.76 -18.92 11.76
N ASP A 83 -18.94 -19.24 10.77
CA ASP A 83 -17.91 -18.34 10.22
C ASP A 83 -18.50 -17.28 9.26
N VAL A 84 -17.65 -16.41 8.71
CA VAL A 84 -17.98 -15.30 7.79
C VAL A 84 -18.80 -15.72 6.56
N ASP A 85 -18.72 -16.98 6.16
CA ASP A 85 -19.49 -17.55 5.04
C ASP A 85 -20.96 -17.85 5.40
N GLY A 86 -21.34 -17.84 6.68
CA GLY A 86 -22.71 -18.13 7.14
C GLY A 86 -23.17 -19.57 6.86
N ASP A 87 -24.49 -19.79 6.92
CA ASP A 87 -25.11 -21.11 6.77
C ASP A 87 -25.65 -21.39 5.35
N ALA A 88 -26.14 -22.62 5.14
CA ALA A 88 -26.72 -23.04 3.86
C ALA A 88 -27.94 -22.19 3.44
N GLY A 89 -28.77 -21.75 4.38
CA GLY A 89 -29.93 -20.91 4.11
C GLY A 89 -29.53 -19.50 3.66
N TYR A 90 -28.53 -18.92 4.32
CA TYR A 90 -27.92 -17.64 3.99
C TYR A 90 -27.40 -17.66 2.55
N GLN A 91 -26.60 -18.67 2.21
CA GLN A 91 -26.03 -18.84 0.86
C GLN A 91 -27.12 -19.06 -0.22
N LEU A 92 -28.14 -19.88 0.04
CA LEU A 92 -29.26 -20.05 -0.89
C LEU A 92 -30.08 -18.74 -1.07
N GLY A 93 -30.17 -17.92 -0.02
CA GLY A 93 -30.75 -16.59 -0.08
C GLY A 93 -29.98 -15.67 -1.04
N ARG A 94 -28.66 -15.64 -0.92
CA ARG A 94 -27.75 -14.88 -1.82
C ARG A 94 -27.91 -15.31 -3.28
N ALA A 95 -27.92 -16.62 -3.55
CA ALA A 95 -28.17 -17.13 -4.90
C ALA A 95 -29.50 -16.64 -5.49
N ARG A 96 -30.58 -16.65 -4.69
CA ARG A 96 -31.90 -16.18 -5.13
C ARG A 96 -31.90 -14.69 -5.46
N VAL A 97 -31.24 -13.86 -4.66
CA VAL A 97 -31.09 -12.41 -4.91
C VAL A 97 -30.47 -12.17 -6.29
N ILE A 98 -29.37 -12.87 -6.57
CA ILE A 98 -28.64 -12.73 -7.83
C ILE A 98 -29.45 -13.26 -9.02
N GLU A 99 -30.16 -14.39 -8.87
CA GLU A 99 -31.05 -14.94 -9.91
C GLU A 99 -32.23 -14.03 -10.22
N ALA A 100 -32.87 -13.47 -9.20
CA ALA A 100 -34.04 -12.60 -9.33
C ALA A 100 -33.69 -11.18 -9.82
N GLY A 101 -32.43 -10.76 -9.68
CA GLY A 101 -31.98 -9.45 -10.14
C GLY A 101 -32.34 -8.32 -9.20
N TYR A 102 -32.35 -8.58 -7.88
CA TYR A 102 -32.60 -7.56 -6.87
C TYR A 102 -31.35 -6.70 -6.67
N THR A 103 -31.14 -5.73 -7.56
CA THR A 103 -29.93 -4.90 -7.61
C THR A 103 -29.69 -4.09 -6.33
N GLY A 104 -30.75 -3.75 -5.58
CA GLY A 104 -30.63 -3.11 -4.26
C GLY A 104 -29.96 -3.97 -3.19
N GLU A 105 -29.74 -5.27 -3.43
CA GLU A 105 -29.06 -6.19 -2.52
C GLU A 105 -27.65 -6.56 -3.00
N TYR A 106 -27.21 -6.05 -4.16
CA TYR A 106 -25.90 -6.40 -4.74
C TYR A 106 -24.72 -5.89 -3.91
N TRP A 107 -24.94 -4.93 -3.02
CA TRP A 107 -23.94 -4.45 -2.07
C TRP A 107 -23.37 -5.59 -1.22
N ARG A 108 -24.16 -6.63 -0.93
CA ARG A 108 -23.70 -7.78 -0.12
C ARG A 108 -22.61 -8.61 -0.82
N GLU A 109 -22.53 -8.54 -2.15
CA GLU A 109 -21.52 -9.25 -2.94
C GLU A 109 -20.15 -8.58 -2.90
N VAL A 110 -20.12 -7.30 -2.52
CA VAL A 110 -18.90 -6.48 -2.46
C VAL A 110 -18.67 -5.88 -1.06
N ALA A 111 -19.52 -6.21 -0.10
CA ALA A 111 -19.34 -5.82 1.29
C ALA A 111 -18.01 -6.40 1.81
N GLY A 112 -17.23 -5.57 2.49
CA GLY A 112 -15.86 -5.89 2.92
C GLY A 112 -14.79 -5.74 1.83
N PHE A 113 -15.13 -5.41 0.57
CA PHE A 113 -14.12 -5.18 -0.45
C PHE A 113 -13.57 -3.77 -0.26
N SER A 114 -12.28 -3.63 -0.02
CA SER A 114 -11.60 -2.33 -0.09
C SER A 114 -11.37 -1.93 -1.55
N PRO A 115 -11.15 -0.63 -1.85
CA PRO A 115 -10.63 -0.20 -3.14
C PRO A 115 -9.32 -0.93 -3.45
N GLU A 116 -8.90 -1.03 -4.71
CA GLU A 116 -7.63 -1.69 -5.01
C GLU A 116 -6.44 -0.81 -4.56
N LEU A 117 -5.44 -1.43 -3.92
CA LEU A 117 -4.16 -0.76 -3.70
C LEU A 117 -3.31 -0.97 -4.94
N SER A 118 -2.99 0.12 -5.64
CA SER A 118 -2.27 0.04 -6.91
C SER A 118 -0.95 -0.73 -6.75
N LYS A 119 -0.50 -1.41 -7.80
CA LYS A 119 0.82 -2.09 -7.80
C LYS A 119 1.96 -1.15 -7.42
N ARG A 120 1.84 0.13 -7.82
CA ARG A 120 2.79 1.19 -7.48
C ARG A 120 2.81 1.45 -5.98
N ASP A 121 1.64 1.52 -5.34
CA ASP A 121 1.52 1.78 -3.90
C ASP A 121 1.92 0.58 -3.06
N CYS A 122 1.57 -0.65 -3.49
CA CYS A 122 2.15 -1.87 -2.92
C CYS A 122 3.69 -1.84 -2.99
N GLY A 123 4.25 -1.45 -4.14
CA GLY A 123 5.70 -1.30 -4.32
C GLY A 123 6.31 -0.26 -3.38
N ARG A 124 5.65 0.89 -3.19
CA ARG A 124 6.08 1.93 -2.24
C ARG A 124 6.13 1.39 -0.81
N VAL A 125 5.11 0.67 -0.36
CA VAL A 125 5.09 0.05 0.97
C VAL A 125 6.28 -0.90 1.13
N LEU A 126 6.53 -1.77 0.15
CA LEU A 126 7.65 -2.72 0.18
C LEU A 126 9.01 -2.01 0.23
N ASP A 127 9.20 -0.94 -0.56
CA ASP A 127 10.42 -0.13 -0.54
C ASP A 127 10.67 0.53 0.82
N ILE A 128 9.60 1.01 1.46
CA ILE A 128 9.65 1.65 2.78
C ILE A 128 10.04 0.61 3.84
N LEU A 129 9.38 -0.55 3.86
CA LEU A 129 9.71 -1.64 4.79
C LEU A 129 11.14 -2.16 4.58
N ASP A 130 11.60 -2.33 3.34
CA ASP A 130 12.97 -2.76 3.05
C ASP A 130 14.01 -1.77 3.59
N MET A 131 13.79 -0.48 3.37
CA MET A 131 14.64 0.57 3.90
C MET A 131 14.71 0.52 5.43
N PHE A 132 13.57 0.49 6.13
CA PHE A 132 13.54 0.44 7.59
C PHE A 132 14.16 -0.85 8.15
N ARG A 133 13.99 -1.97 7.45
CA ARG A 133 14.65 -3.23 7.80
C ARG A 133 16.18 -3.11 7.72
N ILE A 134 16.70 -2.52 6.64
CA ILE A 134 18.15 -2.29 6.46
C ILE A 134 18.68 -1.34 7.54
N ILE A 135 17.98 -0.25 7.82
CA ILE A 135 18.29 0.69 8.90
C ILE A 135 18.39 -0.05 10.25
N THR A 136 17.37 -0.85 10.58
CA THR A 136 17.30 -1.61 11.84
C THR A 136 18.48 -2.56 11.98
N PHE A 137 18.83 -3.30 10.92
CA PHE A 137 20.01 -4.16 10.94
C PHE A 137 21.32 -3.40 11.06
N SER A 138 21.41 -2.24 10.41
CA SER A 138 22.62 -1.40 10.43
C SER A 138 22.88 -0.86 11.84
N ILE A 139 21.84 -0.35 12.52
CA ILE A 139 21.95 0.11 13.91
C ILE A 139 22.39 -1.03 14.82
N ARG A 140 21.73 -2.21 14.75
CA ARG A 140 22.09 -3.38 15.55
C ARG A 140 23.55 -3.82 15.33
N ARG A 141 24.05 -3.73 14.10
CA ARG A 141 25.45 -4.05 13.77
C ARG A 141 26.42 -3.04 14.37
N LEU A 142 26.15 -1.75 14.21
CA LEU A 142 26.99 -0.67 14.76
C LEU A 142 27.12 -0.80 16.28
N GLU A 143 26.01 -1.04 16.99
CA GLU A 143 26.01 -1.21 18.43
C GLU A 143 26.79 -2.45 18.88
N LYS A 144 26.63 -3.57 18.15
CA LYS A 144 27.41 -4.79 18.39
C LYS A 144 28.91 -4.56 18.21
N ASP A 145 29.29 -3.68 17.29
CA ASP A 145 30.69 -3.33 17.01
C ASP A 145 31.22 -2.22 17.93
N GLY A 146 30.43 -1.77 18.91
CA GLY A 146 30.82 -0.78 19.92
C GLY A 146 30.60 0.67 19.50
N THR A 147 29.92 0.91 18.38
CA THR A 147 29.53 2.26 17.95
C THR A 147 28.15 2.60 18.52
N THR A 148 28.09 3.57 19.42
CA THR A 148 26.81 4.04 19.98
C THR A 148 26.05 4.86 18.96
N VAL A 149 24.80 4.49 18.70
CA VAL A 149 23.86 5.28 17.90
C VAL A 149 23.01 6.11 18.86
N ASP A 150 22.93 7.41 18.63
CA ASP A 150 22.15 8.34 19.46
C ASP A 150 20.64 7.99 19.47
N GLU A 151 19.99 8.15 20.61
CA GLU A 151 18.57 7.78 20.78
C GLU A 151 17.63 8.68 19.96
N GLU A 152 17.97 9.95 19.75
CA GLU A 152 17.20 10.83 18.86
C GLU A 152 17.30 10.35 17.41
N LEU A 153 18.49 9.90 16.99
CA LEU A 153 18.69 9.31 15.67
C LEU A 153 17.89 8.01 15.51
N LYS A 154 17.89 7.11 16.50
CA LYS A 154 17.06 5.89 16.49
C LYS A 154 15.57 6.22 16.36
N TYR A 155 15.08 7.16 17.16
CA TYR A 155 13.68 7.61 17.10
C TYR A 155 13.30 8.23 15.74
N LYS A 156 14.27 8.90 15.08
CA LYS A 156 14.12 9.40 13.70
C LYS A 156 14.24 8.30 12.64
N LEU A 157 14.69 7.11 12.98
CA LEU A 157 14.90 6.01 12.04
C LEU A 157 14.03 4.79 12.32
N GLU A 158 13.10 4.92 13.28
CA GLU A 158 12.07 3.95 13.58
C GLU A 158 10.90 4.05 12.61
N PHE A 159 10.40 2.89 12.16
CA PHE A 159 9.18 2.79 11.38
C PHE A 159 7.96 2.99 12.28
N ARG A 160 7.15 4.01 11.99
CA ARG A 160 5.97 4.37 12.80
C ARG A 160 4.65 3.90 12.21
N GLY A 161 4.71 3.22 11.07
CA GLY A 161 3.52 2.93 10.26
C GLY A 161 3.00 4.16 9.52
N PHE A 162 1.70 4.17 9.23
CA PHE A 162 1.00 5.10 8.34
C PHE A 162 -0.18 5.76 9.06
N ASP A 163 -0.72 6.86 8.55
CA ASP A 163 -1.88 7.53 9.16
C ASP A 163 -3.17 6.73 8.94
N GLY A 164 -3.74 6.18 10.01
CA GLY A 164 -5.01 5.44 9.93
C GLY A 164 -6.23 6.32 9.62
N ASN A 165 -6.08 7.66 9.64
CA ASN A 165 -7.17 8.59 9.31
C ASN A 165 -7.15 9.09 7.86
N ASP A 166 -6.08 8.80 7.11
CA ASP A 166 -5.95 9.14 5.69
C ASP A 166 -6.30 7.91 4.86
N GLY A 167 -7.10 8.08 3.80
CA GLY A 167 -7.62 6.93 3.07
C GLY A 167 -6.54 6.05 2.44
N LEU A 168 -5.56 6.67 1.77
CA LEU A 168 -4.47 5.94 1.11
C LEU A 168 -3.52 5.32 2.13
N GLU A 169 -3.11 6.10 3.13
CA GLU A 169 -2.18 5.64 4.16
C GLU A 169 -2.80 4.57 5.07
N ASN A 170 -4.09 4.65 5.39
CA ASN A 170 -4.81 3.59 6.09
C ASN A 170 -4.81 2.29 5.27
N HIS A 171 -5.07 2.38 3.96
CA HIS A 171 -5.03 1.20 3.11
C HIS A 171 -3.61 0.61 2.97
N MET A 172 -2.58 1.46 2.96
CA MET A 172 -1.19 1.03 3.08
C MET A 172 -0.90 0.36 4.44
N ALA A 173 -1.49 0.85 5.53
CA ALA A 173 -1.36 0.26 6.87
C ALA A 173 -1.92 -1.17 6.92
N HIS A 174 -3.12 -1.39 6.40
CA HIS A 174 -3.70 -2.74 6.27
C HIS A 174 -2.84 -3.66 5.41
N TYR A 175 -2.19 -3.13 4.36
CA TYR A 175 -1.25 -3.92 3.58
C TYR A 175 0.01 -4.29 4.39
N VAL A 176 0.52 -3.39 5.24
CA VAL A 176 1.62 -3.71 6.18
C VAL A 176 1.21 -4.80 7.17
N GLU A 177 0.02 -4.69 7.76
CA GLU A 177 -0.53 -5.70 8.66
C GLU A 177 -0.61 -7.08 7.98
N PHE A 178 -1.19 -7.14 6.77
CA PHE A 178 -1.21 -8.35 5.95
C PHE A 178 0.20 -8.89 5.69
N LEU A 179 1.16 -8.01 5.36
CA LEU A 179 2.54 -8.40 5.11
C LEU A 179 3.24 -8.98 6.35
N MET A 180 2.86 -8.56 7.56
CA MET A 180 3.45 -9.04 8.82
C MET A 180 2.73 -10.27 9.41
N SER A 181 1.49 -10.53 9.00
CA SER A 181 0.63 -11.60 9.54
C SER A 181 1.20 -13.03 9.47
N ASP A 182 2.09 -13.29 8.49
CA ASP A 182 2.73 -14.60 8.27
C ASP A 182 4.17 -14.69 8.80
N GLY A 183 4.56 -13.75 9.67
CA GLY A 183 5.89 -13.70 10.28
C GLY A 183 6.98 -13.14 9.36
N ARG A 184 6.65 -12.66 8.15
CA ARG A 184 7.56 -11.83 7.35
C ARG A 184 7.75 -10.48 8.04
N TRP A 185 8.87 -9.84 7.75
CA TRP A 185 9.23 -8.52 8.32
C TRP A 185 9.30 -8.51 9.86
N ALA A 186 9.56 -9.66 10.49
CA ALA A 186 9.60 -9.83 11.94
C ALA A 186 10.54 -8.82 12.63
N GLU A 187 11.57 -8.33 11.94
CA GLU A 187 12.52 -7.36 12.48
C GLU A 187 11.91 -5.97 12.71
N LEU A 188 10.80 -5.67 12.06
CA LEU A 188 10.03 -4.42 12.20
C LEU A 188 8.80 -4.59 13.10
N HIS A 189 8.44 -5.82 13.47
CA HIS A 189 7.23 -6.09 14.24
C HIS A 189 7.25 -5.39 15.61
N GLU A 190 8.40 -5.31 16.26
CA GLU A 190 8.53 -4.58 17.53
C GLU A 190 8.22 -3.08 17.37
N GLN A 191 8.72 -2.47 16.29
CA GLN A 191 8.47 -1.06 15.96
C GLN A 191 7.02 -0.83 15.55
N TRP A 192 6.41 -1.79 14.84
CA TRP A 192 5.01 -1.73 14.47
C TRP A 192 4.09 -1.82 15.69
N SER A 193 4.31 -2.81 16.56
CA SER A 193 3.52 -3.00 17.78
C SER A 193 3.70 -1.88 18.81
N SER A 194 4.87 -1.25 18.88
CA SER A 194 5.10 -0.13 19.81
C SER A 194 4.38 1.16 19.39
N ASN A 195 4.00 1.28 18.12
CA ASN A 195 3.38 2.47 17.51
C ASN A 195 1.90 2.24 17.19
N ASP A 196 1.10 1.80 18.18
CA ASP A 196 -0.36 1.63 18.04
C ASP A 196 -0.75 0.78 16.81
N GLU A 197 -0.08 -0.38 16.68
CA GLU A 197 -0.26 -1.29 15.53
C GLU A 197 0.02 -0.60 14.17
N GLY A 198 1.02 0.29 14.16
CA GLY A 198 1.43 1.03 12.97
C GLY A 198 0.50 2.20 12.61
N ASN A 199 -0.35 2.66 13.52
CA ASN A 199 -1.06 3.92 13.35
C ASN A 199 -0.18 5.10 13.80
N SER A 200 0.35 5.83 12.82
CA SER A 200 1.25 6.96 13.07
C SER A 200 0.56 8.27 13.48
N HIS A 201 -0.78 8.32 13.39
CA HIS A 201 -1.61 9.52 13.66
C HIS A 201 -1.20 10.79 12.88
N SER A 202 -0.41 10.66 11.81
CA SER A 202 0.00 11.77 10.95
C SER A 202 0.53 11.28 9.60
N LEU A 203 0.32 12.04 8.53
CA LEU A 203 0.81 11.68 7.18
C LEU A 203 2.32 11.40 7.13
N MET A 204 2.69 10.15 6.81
CA MET A 204 4.09 9.70 6.78
C MET A 204 4.62 9.38 5.38
N LEU A 205 3.77 9.09 4.39
CA LEU A 205 4.15 8.62 3.06
C LEU A 205 5.17 9.55 2.39
N HIS A 206 4.90 10.86 2.36
CA HIS A 206 5.84 11.82 1.77
C HIS A 206 7.19 11.87 2.49
N THR A 207 7.20 11.65 3.81
CA THR A 207 8.41 11.61 4.62
C THR A 207 9.23 10.37 4.30
N TYR A 208 8.59 9.20 4.30
CA TYR A 208 9.24 7.95 3.93
C TYR A 208 9.76 7.95 2.49
N MET A 209 9.01 8.52 1.54
CA MET A 209 9.46 8.58 0.15
C MET A 209 10.75 9.42 -0.02
N ARG A 210 10.95 10.47 0.79
CA ARG A 210 12.22 11.21 0.81
C ARG A 210 13.36 10.36 1.37
N MET A 211 13.11 9.63 2.45
CA MET A 211 14.09 8.71 3.03
C MET A 211 14.46 7.60 2.05
N VAL A 212 13.48 6.99 1.38
CA VAL A 212 13.69 5.95 0.36
C VAL A 212 14.51 6.49 -0.80
N ALA A 213 14.25 7.72 -1.24
CA ALA A 213 15.04 8.36 -2.30
C ALA A 213 16.51 8.52 -1.88
N GLU A 214 16.76 8.93 -0.63
CA GLU A 214 18.13 9.07 -0.11
C GLU A 214 18.83 7.72 0.06
N HIS A 215 18.14 6.74 0.65
CA HIS A 215 18.63 5.37 0.77
C HIS A 215 19.02 4.78 -0.60
N ARG A 216 18.22 5.03 -1.65
CA ARG A 216 18.53 4.61 -3.02
C ARG A 216 19.76 5.32 -3.59
N ARG A 217 19.95 6.61 -3.32
CA ARG A 217 21.15 7.35 -3.74
C ARG A 217 22.41 6.78 -3.10
N ILE A 218 22.38 6.54 -1.78
CA ILE A 218 23.46 5.90 -1.04
C ILE A 218 23.78 4.53 -1.63
N LYS A 219 22.76 3.71 -1.90
CA LYS A 219 22.96 2.39 -2.51
C LYS A 219 23.51 2.45 -3.95
N ALA A 220 23.21 3.51 -4.69
CA ALA A 220 23.67 3.69 -6.07
C ALA A 220 25.10 4.26 -6.15
N SER A 221 25.55 5.03 -5.15
CA SER A 221 26.91 5.60 -5.10
C SER A 221 27.98 4.59 -4.67
N ARG A 222 27.58 3.43 -4.13
CA ARG A 222 28.47 2.36 -3.72
C ARG A 222 28.79 1.41 -4.87
N ASP A 223 30.04 0.98 -4.96
CA ASP A 223 30.41 -0.22 -5.72
C ASP A 223 29.79 -1.44 -5.04
N ARG A 224 28.91 -2.15 -5.75
CA ARG A 224 28.18 -3.29 -5.19
C ARG A 224 29.14 -4.46 -4.95
N GLY A 225 29.43 -4.75 -3.69
CA GLY A 225 30.00 -6.04 -3.32
C GLY A 225 28.94 -7.15 -3.29
N PHE A 226 29.39 -8.39 -3.15
CA PHE A 226 28.53 -9.59 -3.12
C PHE A 226 28.24 -10.07 -1.68
N HIS A 227 28.71 -9.37 -0.65
CA HIS A 227 28.51 -9.75 0.74
C HIS A 227 27.22 -9.14 1.32
N ARG A 228 26.59 -9.89 2.22
CA ARG A 228 25.37 -9.45 2.92
C ARG A 228 25.57 -8.16 3.73
N GLU A 229 26.79 -7.91 4.20
CA GLU A 229 27.14 -6.70 4.95
C GLU A 229 27.28 -5.46 4.07
N ASP A 230 27.43 -5.61 2.75
CA ASP A 230 27.57 -4.48 1.80
C ASP A 230 26.27 -3.67 1.66
N TYR A 231 25.15 -4.22 2.15
CA TYR A 231 23.86 -3.56 2.23
C TYR A 231 23.67 -2.74 3.52
N LEU A 232 24.55 -2.90 4.52
CA LEU A 232 24.43 -2.18 5.79
C LEU A 232 24.95 -0.76 5.68
N LEU A 233 24.32 0.13 6.44
CA LEU A 233 24.57 1.57 6.43
C LEU A 233 25.58 1.93 7.54
N SER A 234 26.50 2.82 7.21
CA SER A 234 27.35 3.49 8.20
C SER A 234 26.54 4.51 9.00
N LEU A 235 27.12 5.01 10.09
CA LEU A 235 26.50 6.06 10.92
C LEU A 235 26.20 7.33 10.09
N ASP A 236 27.14 7.79 9.28
CA ASP A 236 26.97 8.98 8.43
C ASP A 236 25.83 8.82 7.41
N GLU A 237 25.61 7.61 6.90
CA GLU A 237 24.51 7.33 5.96
C GLU A 237 23.15 7.25 6.67
N LEU A 238 23.12 6.72 7.89
CA LEU A 238 21.93 6.77 8.74
C LEU A 238 21.53 8.22 9.04
N GLU A 239 22.50 9.08 9.34
CA GLU A 239 22.27 10.52 9.55
C GLU A 239 21.74 11.21 8.28
N GLN A 240 22.30 10.89 7.10
CA GLN A 240 21.81 11.42 5.82
C GLN A 240 20.34 11.05 5.57
N ILE A 241 19.97 9.80 5.83
CA ILE A 241 18.57 9.34 5.71
C ILE A 241 17.69 10.04 6.74
N ALA A 242 18.15 10.23 7.98
CA ALA A 242 17.39 10.93 9.00
C ALA A 242 17.14 12.42 8.62
N VAL A 243 18.13 13.10 8.04
CA VAL A 243 17.98 14.47 7.52
C VAL A 243 16.97 14.51 6.35
N ALA A 244 16.87 13.44 5.57
CA ALA A 244 15.90 13.34 4.48
C ALA A 244 14.43 13.46 4.95
N ARG A 245 14.15 13.15 6.23
CA ARG A 245 12.83 13.34 6.84
C ARG A 245 12.38 14.80 6.81
N VAL A 246 13.30 15.76 6.94
CA VAL A 246 12.95 17.18 6.94
C VAL A 246 12.85 17.67 5.50
N HIS A 247 11.72 18.33 5.19
CA HIS A 247 11.50 18.93 3.89
C HIS A 247 12.67 19.88 3.54
N PRO A 248 13.21 19.87 2.30
CA PRO A 248 14.37 20.68 1.93
C PRO A 248 14.24 22.18 2.25
N SER A 249 13.03 22.75 2.12
CA SER A 249 12.76 24.16 2.47
C SER A 249 12.80 24.48 3.96
N ARG A 250 12.93 23.48 4.84
CA ARG A 250 12.99 23.61 6.30
C ARG A 250 14.33 23.13 6.88
N ARG A 251 15.32 22.85 6.03
CA ARG A 251 16.68 22.56 6.45
C ARG A 251 17.39 23.91 6.66
N GLY A 252 17.73 24.22 7.91
CA GLY A 252 18.54 25.37 8.29
C GLY A 252 20.00 25.18 7.95
#